data_AF-A0A936NZR3-F1
#
_entry.id   AF-A0A936NZR3-F1
#
_cell.length_a   1.000
_cell.length_b   1.000
_cell.length_c   1.000
_cell.angle_alpha   90.00
_cell.angle_beta   90.00
_cell.angle_gamma   90.00
#
_symmetry.space_group_name_H-M   'P 1'
#
loop_
_entity.id
_entity.type
_entity.pdbx_description
1 polymer ?
#
loop_
_entity_poly.entity_id
_entity_poly.type
_entity_poly.pdbx_seq_one_letter_code
_entity_poly.pdbx_strand_id
1 'polypeptide(L)'
;MEVSVREFKSHLSSYLARAQTGEDLVVTSHKLPIVRVLGITSAASRGLSAMLASGDAEWHGGKPAGARIKLVPRGKSLSDMVIEDRG
;
A
#
# COMPACT_ATOMS: atom_id res chain seq x y z
N MET A 1 -7.10 -9.79 0.93
CA MET A 1 -8.13 -10.87 0.96
C MET A 1 -8.09 -11.65 -0.34
N GLU A 2 -8.27 -12.97 -0.31
CA GLU A 2 -8.38 -13.81 -1.52
C GLU A 2 -9.83 -14.24 -1.75
N VAL A 3 -10.30 -14.11 -3.00
CA VAL A 3 -11.64 -14.53 -3.41
C VAL A 3 -11.59 -15.30 -4.72
N SER A 4 -12.48 -16.28 -4.90
CA SER A 4 -12.56 -16.98 -6.18
C SER A 4 -13.20 -16.08 -7.26
N VAL A 5 -12.87 -16.31 -8.53
CA VAL A 5 -13.46 -15.55 -9.65
C VAL A 5 -14.98 -15.70 -9.71
N ARG A 6 -15.51 -16.83 -9.24
CA ARG A 6 -16.96 -17.08 -9.15
C ARG A 6 -17.60 -16.19 -8.09
N GLU A 7 -17.01 -16.15 -6.90
CA GLU A 7 -17.45 -15.34 -5.76
C GLU A 7 -17.34 -13.83 -6.06
N PHE A 8 -16.25 -13.44 -6.73
CA PHE A 8 -16.04 -12.06 -7.14
C PHE A 8 -17.12 -11.60 -8.14
N LYS A 9 -17.52 -12.45 -9.09
CA LYS A 9 -18.58 -12.14 -10.04
C LYS A 9 -19.95 -12.03 -9.37
N SER A 10 -20.27 -12.86 -8.37
CA SER A 10 -21.57 -12.83 -7.70
C SER A 10 -21.75 -11.61 -6.79
N HIS A 11 -20.67 -11.06 -6.25
CA HIS A 11 -20.72 -9.94 -5.30
C HIS A 11 -19.85 -8.74 -5.72
N LEU A 12 -19.75 -8.51 -7.04
CA LEU A 12 -18.83 -7.54 -7.64
C LEU A 12 -18.89 -6.17 -6.98
N SER A 13 -20.08 -5.59 -6.84
CA SER A 13 -20.25 -4.24 -6.28
C SER A 13 -19.75 -4.12 -4.84
N SER A 14 -19.98 -5.14 -4.01
CA SER A 14 -19.52 -5.16 -2.61
C SER A 14 -17.98 -5.21 -2.55
N TYR A 15 -17.36 -6.06 -3.36
CA TYR A 15 -15.90 -6.15 -3.42
C TYR A 15 -15.26 -4.89 -4.01
N LEU A 16 -15.88 -4.23 -5.00
CA LEU A 16 -15.40 -2.95 -5.53
C LEU A 16 -15.48 -1.84 -4.48
N ALA A 17 -16.56 -1.77 -3.69
CA ALA A 17 -16.69 -0.80 -2.61
C ALA A 17 -15.58 -0.97 -1.56
N ARG A 18 -15.26 -2.23 -1.22
CA ARG A 18 -14.15 -2.56 -0.29
C ARG A 18 -12.78 -2.23 -0.88
N ALA A 19 -12.56 -2.50 -2.17
CA ALA A 19 -11.34 -2.09 -2.84
C ALA A 19 -11.16 -0.57 -2.79
N GLN A 20 -12.24 0.21 -3.00
CA GLN A 20 -12.22 1.68 -2.89
C GLN A 20 -11.86 2.20 -1.49
N THR A 21 -12.15 1.46 -0.42
CA THR A 21 -11.69 1.83 0.94
C THR A 21 -10.22 1.51 1.18
N GLY A 22 -9.49 1.03 0.17
CA GLY A 22 -8.07 0.68 0.24
C GLY A 22 -7.82 -0.79 0.60
N GLU A 23 -8.85 -1.64 0.62
CA GLU A 23 -8.64 -3.06 0.85
C GLU A 23 -7.98 -3.72 -0.37
N ASP A 24 -6.95 -4.52 -0.10
CA ASP A 24 -6.23 -5.27 -1.12
C ASP A 24 -6.94 -6.61 -1.43
N LEU A 25 -7.58 -6.69 -2.60
CA LEU A 25 -8.34 -7.86 -3.02
C LEU A 25 -7.59 -8.64 -4.12
N VAL A 26 -7.33 -9.92 -3.88
CA VAL A 26 -6.75 -10.84 -4.87
C VAL A 26 -7.84 -11.79 -5.36
N VAL A 27 -8.06 -11.83 -6.66
CA VAL A 27 -9.00 -12.74 -7.32
C VAL A 27 -8.23 -13.96 -7.82
N THR A 28 -8.75 -15.15 -7.53
CA THR A 28 -8.15 -16.43 -7.89
C THR A 28 -9.02 -17.23 -8.86
N SER A 29 -8.40 -18.00 -9.73
CA SER A 29 -9.03 -19.05 -10.53
C SER A 29 -8.32 -20.36 -10.25
N HIS A 30 -9.07 -21.42 -9.90
CA HIS A 30 -8.47 -22.70 -9.47
C HIS A 30 -7.37 -22.53 -8.41
N LYS A 31 -7.58 -21.64 -7.43
CA LYS A 31 -6.62 -21.26 -6.36
C LYS A 31 -5.35 -20.57 -6.83
N LEU A 32 -5.25 -20.24 -8.11
CA LEU A 32 -4.15 -19.46 -8.66
C LEU A 32 -4.56 -17.98 -8.70
N PRO A 33 -3.76 -17.05 -8.16
CA PRO A 33 -4.03 -15.63 -8.26
C PRO A 33 -3.96 -15.19 -9.74
N ILE A 34 -5.02 -14.54 -10.22
CA ILE A 34 -5.13 -14.09 -11.61
C ILE A 34 -5.19 -12.58 -11.75
N VAL A 35 -5.74 -11.87 -10.75
CA VAL A 35 -5.93 -10.42 -10.76
C VAL A 35 -5.84 -9.90 -9.33
N ARG A 36 -5.32 -8.68 -9.17
CA ARG A 36 -5.41 -7.91 -7.93
C ARG A 36 -6.23 -6.66 -8.20
N VAL A 37 -7.24 -6.40 -7.38
CA VAL A 37 -8.16 -5.28 -7.50
C VAL A 37 -7.82 -4.29 -6.40
N LEU A 38 -7.42 -3.09 -6.81
CA LEU A 38 -7.06 -2.00 -5.92
C LEU A 38 -8.00 -0.83 -6.17
N GLY A 39 -8.45 -0.18 -5.10
CA GLY A 39 -9.14 1.08 -5.20
C GLY A 39 -8.22 2.15 -5.78
N ILE A 40 -8.76 2.97 -6.66
CA ILE A 40 -8.09 4.19 -7.12
C ILE A 40 -8.20 5.20 -5.97
N THR A 41 -7.25 5.16 -5.04
CA THR A 41 -7.15 6.16 -3.98
C THR A 41 -6.45 7.41 -4.52
N SER A 42 -6.99 8.59 -4.23
CA SER A 42 -6.31 9.86 -4.52
C SER A 42 -5.10 10.12 -3.59
N ALA A 43 -4.71 9.12 -2.78
CA ALA A 43 -3.65 9.23 -1.79
C ALA A 43 -2.24 9.20 -2.37
N ALA A 44 -2.06 8.82 -3.64
CA ALA A 44 -0.87 9.25 -4.35
C ALA A 44 -1.02 10.76 -4.51
N SER A 45 -0.22 11.53 -3.75
CA SER A 45 -0.23 12.98 -3.85
C SER A 45 -0.21 13.35 -5.33
N ARG A 46 -1.14 14.21 -5.77
CA ARG A 46 -1.37 14.48 -7.19
C ARG A 46 -0.07 14.76 -7.96
N GLY A 47 0.92 15.35 -7.28
CA GLY A 47 2.28 15.55 -7.79
C GLY A 47 3.04 14.25 -8.04
N LEU A 48 3.05 13.30 -7.11
CA LEU A 48 3.78 12.03 -7.24
C LEU A 48 3.17 11.15 -8.34
N SER A 49 1.83 11.11 -8.48
CA SER A 49 1.18 10.46 -9.62
C SER A 49 1.54 11.11 -10.96
N ALA A 50 1.58 12.44 -11.01
CA ALA A 50 1.97 13.16 -12.23
C ALA A 50 3.43 12.86 -12.61
N MET A 51 4.34 12.84 -11.63
CA MET A 51 5.76 12.51 -11.84
C MET A 51 5.95 11.06 -12.29
N LEU A 52 5.20 10.11 -11.74
CA LEU A 52 5.22 8.72 -12.21
C LEU A 52 4.69 8.61 -13.65
N ALA A 53 3.65 9.36 -14.01
CA ALA A 53 3.04 9.33 -15.33
C ALA A 53 3.91 10.04 -16.41
N SER A 54 4.62 11.10 -16.05
CA SER A 54 5.56 11.81 -16.94
C SER A 54 6.90 11.11 -17.07
N GLY A 55 7.20 10.13 -16.21
CA GLY A 55 8.51 9.49 -16.11
C GLY A 55 9.54 10.30 -15.33
N ASP A 56 9.15 11.40 -14.68
CA ASP A 56 10.02 12.20 -13.80
C ASP A 56 10.33 11.49 -12.47
N ALA A 57 9.57 10.44 -12.13
CA ALA A 57 9.84 9.58 -11.00
C ALA A 57 9.80 8.12 -11.44
N GLU A 58 10.83 7.36 -11.05
CA GLU A 58 10.89 5.92 -11.17
C GLU A 58 11.49 5.34 -9.88
N TRP A 59 10.96 4.19 -9.45
CA TRP A 59 11.54 3.47 -8.33
C TRP A 59 12.49 2.37 -8.84
N HIS A 60 13.80 2.62 -8.78
CA HIS A 60 14.81 1.64 -9.21
C HIS A 60 15.12 0.54 -8.18
N GLY A 61 14.29 0.39 -7.14
CA GLY A 61 14.54 -0.58 -6.07
C GLY A 61 15.55 -0.10 -5.02
N GLY A 62 15.92 -1.01 -4.13
CA GLY A 62 16.91 -0.76 -3.07
C GLY A 62 16.35 -0.11 -1.81
N LYS A 63 17.12 -0.18 -0.72
CA LYS A 63 16.77 0.56 0.52
C LYS A 63 17.05 2.04 0.28
N PRO A 64 16.10 2.95 0.57
CA PRO A 64 16.39 4.38 0.51
C PRO A 64 17.64 4.69 1.35
N ALA A 65 18.52 5.55 0.84
CA ALA A 65 19.72 5.97 1.57
C ALA A 65 19.41 6.67 2.91
N GLY A 66 18.14 6.99 3.16
CA GLY A 66 17.69 7.76 4.31
C GLY A 66 18.00 9.23 4.12
N ALA A 67 17.26 10.09 4.82
CA ALA A 67 17.61 11.50 4.88
C ALA A 67 18.88 11.67 5.75
N ARG A 68 19.75 12.61 5.39
CA ARG A 68 20.88 13.03 6.24
C ARG A 68 20.34 13.86 7.41
N ILE A 69 19.72 13.19 8.37
CA ILE A 69 19.15 13.82 9.56
C ILE A 69 20.18 13.70 10.69
N LYS A 70 20.61 14.84 11.25
CA LYS A 70 21.36 14.84 12.50
C LYS A 70 20.35 14.76 13.63
N LEU A 71 20.25 13.60 14.27
CA LEU A 71 19.43 13.45 15.47
C LEU A 71 20.01 14.33 16.57
N VAL A 72 19.17 15.22 17.09
CA VAL A 72 19.48 16.04 18.27
C VAL A 72 19.06 15.21 19.48
N PRO A 73 19.87 15.10 20.56
CA PRO A 73 19.53 14.28 21.71
C PRO A 73 18.46 14.98 22.55
N ARG A 74 17.23 14.99 22.02
CA ARG A 74 16.08 15.67 22.60
C ARG A 74 14.85 14.79 22.44
N GLY A 75 14.12 14.62 23.53
CA GLY A 75 12.94 13.77 23.57
C GLY A 75 13.24 12.33 23.97
N LYS A 76 12.22 11.49 23.83
CA LYS A 76 12.23 10.09 24.22
C LYS A 76 13.12 9.25 23.30
N SER A 77 13.86 8.30 23.86
CA SER A 77 14.72 7.45 23.04
C SER A 77 13.89 6.53 22.14
N LEU A 78 14.45 6.16 20.98
CA LEU A 78 13.81 5.19 20.09
C LEU A 78 13.59 3.84 20.80
N SER A 79 14.53 3.44 21.65
CA SER A 79 14.40 2.24 22.49
C SER A 79 13.17 2.30 23.39
N ASP A 80 12.94 3.43 24.06
CA ASP A 80 11.77 3.56 24.94
C ASP A 80 10.46 3.53 24.14
N MET A 81 10.42 4.17 22.97
CA MET A 81 9.24 4.11 22.09
C MET A 81 8.94 2.68 21.61
N VAL A 82 9.97 1.91 21.27
CA VAL A 82 9.81 0.50 20.83
C VAL A 82 9.37 -0.40 21.98
N ILE A 83 9.83 -0.12 23.21
CA ILE A 83 9.39 -0.86 24.40
C ILE A 83 7.92 -0.59 24.68
N GLU A 84 7.46 0.66 24.55
CA GLU A 84 6.06 1.02 24.76
C GLU A 84 5.11 0.42 23.74
N ASP A 85 5.48 0.37 22.45
CA ASP A 85 4.64 -0.20 21.38
C ASP A 85 4.48 -1.73 21.49
N ARG A 86 5.34 -2.39 22.27
CA ARG A 86 5.30 -3.86 22.49
C ARG A 86 4.45 -4.29 23.69
N GLY A 87 4.03 -3.36 24.55
CA GLY A 87 3.19 -3.61 25.72
C GLY A 87 1.71 -3.43 25.41
#